data_AF-A0A671X9F7-F1
#
_entry.id   AF-A0A671X9F7-F1
#
_cell.length_a   1.000
_cell.length_b   1.000
_cell.length_c   1.000
_cell.angle_alpha   90.00
_cell.angle_beta   90.00
_cell.angle_gamma   90.00
#
_symmetry.space_group_name_H-M   'P 1'
#
loop_
_entity.id
_entity.type
_entity.pdbx_description
1 polymer ?
#
loop_
_entity_poly.entity_id
_entity_poly.type
_entity_poly.pdbx_seq_one_letter_code
_entity_poly.pdbx_strand_id
1 'polypeptide(L)'
;MTIRNTLRDHGQRYRPRMACLKKAEKLMLEMQDPKTGVKSQPQRLVITTIPHAITGEDIIAWLADRFQVDAQEARSFGSTLVALGYIYPLRDHKRLVIKPDASLYRFQTPYFWPTQQWPVEDTDYAIYLAKRNIRKKGILELHEQEQYNRLHKWMNHKWDFIVMQAKEQYRAAKERKKPDRVVFECQERAYWVVHRPPPGTVSAMDYGLDRRIDPNTEEVTGDERLKTNSPVSSCFSSCSCSLVKYCATYRSHDPFLSNCLPSNPWLTDDVTYWTLNMPNVEIPTKMRVERWTFSFGELLSDPRGRNDFRLFLKKEFSGENLAFWESCEDLKWGTAATMREKAEQIYKTFLARGAPRWINIDGKTMEVTVKGLKHPHRYVLDAAQTHIYMLMKKDSYGRYMKSPVFKDTLQKAMSPEEHKFSDSQLEQNAKKRRPSLSPIVLRQQEQEQKAKMAANVDITQVMTKLSKQGREGGKS
;
A
#
# COMPACT_ATOMS: atom_id res chain seq x y z
N MET A 1 -15.02 -18.46 -32.66
CA MET A 1 -15.72 -17.28 -32.11
C MET A 1 -15.42 -17.21 -30.61
N THR A 2 -14.40 -16.45 -30.22
CA THR A 2 -13.96 -16.34 -28.82
C THR A 2 -14.92 -15.42 -28.09
N ILE A 3 -15.70 -15.97 -27.15
CA ILE A 3 -16.52 -15.18 -26.22
C ILE A 3 -15.54 -14.37 -25.38
N ARG A 4 -15.42 -13.08 -25.72
CA ARG A 4 -14.65 -12.10 -24.95
C ARG A 4 -15.27 -12.02 -23.56
N ASN A 5 -14.47 -12.36 -22.54
CA ASN A 5 -14.77 -12.03 -21.15
C ASN A 5 -15.17 -10.54 -21.09
N THR A 6 -16.31 -10.25 -20.49
CA THR A 6 -16.85 -8.90 -20.30
C THR A 6 -16.12 -8.09 -19.19
N LEU A 7 -14.96 -8.56 -18.75
CA LEU A 7 -14.01 -7.77 -17.98
C LEU A 7 -13.32 -6.80 -18.94
N ARG A 8 -13.46 -5.50 -18.70
CA ARG A 8 -12.80 -4.43 -19.48
C ARG A 8 -11.35 -4.82 -19.78
N ASP A 9 -11.04 -5.11 -21.05
CA ASP A 9 -9.67 -5.31 -21.52
C ASP A 9 -8.92 -3.98 -21.40
N HIS A 10 -8.22 -3.78 -20.28
CA HIS A 10 -7.37 -2.61 -20.04
C HIS A 10 -6.05 -2.68 -20.82
N GLY A 11 -5.90 -3.61 -21.77
CA GLY A 11 -4.68 -3.80 -22.56
C GLY A 11 -3.52 -4.39 -21.74
N GLN A 12 -3.81 -4.99 -20.58
CA GLN A 12 -2.83 -5.66 -19.72
C GLN A 12 -2.74 -7.12 -20.14
N ARG A 13 -1.55 -7.55 -20.58
CA ARG A 13 -1.37 -8.86 -21.24
C ARG A 13 -0.13 -9.62 -20.77
N TYR A 14 0.73 -8.99 -19.98
CA TYR A 14 2.03 -9.55 -19.63
C TYR A 14 2.14 -9.80 -18.14
N ARG A 15 2.60 -10.99 -17.76
CA ARG A 15 2.84 -11.32 -16.36
C ARG A 15 3.90 -10.38 -15.76
N PRO A 16 3.79 -9.99 -14.48
CA PRO A 16 4.80 -9.17 -13.81
C PRO A 16 6.12 -9.92 -13.65
N ARG A 17 7.21 -9.18 -13.38
CA ARG A 17 8.48 -9.80 -12.96
C ARG A 17 8.30 -10.55 -11.65
N MET A 18 8.78 -11.79 -11.60
CA MET A 18 8.72 -12.66 -10.42
C MET A 18 10.13 -12.98 -9.93
N ALA A 19 10.85 -11.96 -9.48
CA ALA A 19 12.24 -12.08 -9.03
C ALA A 19 12.42 -13.03 -7.83
N CYS A 20 11.35 -13.28 -7.07
CA CYS A 20 11.35 -14.22 -5.96
C CYS A 20 11.60 -15.67 -6.39
N LEU A 21 11.17 -16.08 -7.60
CA LEU A 21 11.30 -17.47 -8.06
C LEU A 21 12.76 -17.89 -8.16
N LYS A 22 13.60 -17.10 -8.85
CA LYS A 22 15.05 -17.36 -8.95
C LYS A 22 15.75 -17.42 -7.59
N LYS A 23 15.30 -16.62 -6.62
CA LYS A 23 15.84 -16.65 -5.24
C LYS A 23 15.44 -17.94 -4.52
N ALA A 24 14.18 -18.36 -4.66
CA ALA A 24 13.67 -19.60 -4.10
C ALA A 24 14.36 -20.82 -4.74
N GLU A 25 14.57 -20.82 -6.05
CA GLU A 25 15.28 -21.89 -6.77
C GLU A 25 16.71 -22.06 -6.29
N LYS A 26 17.46 -20.96 -6.14
CA LYS A 26 18.81 -20.99 -5.56
C LYS A 26 18.81 -21.62 -4.17
N LEU A 27 17.84 -21.21 -3.33
CA LEU A 27 17.69 -21.79 -2.00
C LEU A 27 17.33 -23.28 -2.04
N MET A 28 16.49 -23.72 -2.98
CA MET A 28 16.14 -25.14 -3.14
C MET A 28 17.35 -26.00 -3.47
N LEU A 29 18.32 -25.46 -4.20
CA LEU A 29 19.58 -26.15 -4.46
C LEU A 29 20.43 -26.23 -3.19
N GLU A 30 20.53 -25.15 -2.41
CA GLU A 30 21.25 -25.15 -1.12
C GLU A 30 20.62 -26.14 -0.11
N MET A 31 19.30 -26.19 -0.02
CA MET A 31 18.57 -27.11 0.86
C MET A 31 18.73 -28.58 0.48
N GLN A 32 19.06 -28.87 -0.77
CA GLN A 32 19.27 -30.22 -1.29
C GLN A 32 20.75 -30.64 -1.30
N ASP A 33 21.66 -29.79 -0.78
CA ASP A 33 23.08 -30.14 -0.70
C ASP A 33 23.29 -31.39 0.19
N PRO A 34 24.04 -32.42 -0.28
CA PRO A 34 24.22 -33.65 0.48
C PRO A 34 24.94 -33.49 1.83
N LYS A 35 25.72 -32.41 2.01
CA LYS A 35 26.54 -32.18 3.21
C LYS A 35 25.89 -31.15 4.13
N THR A 36 25.38 -30.06 3.58
CA THR A 36 24.88 -28.90 4.34
C THR A 36 23.37 -28.72 4.26
N GLY A 37 22.67 -29.48 3.42
CA GLY A 37 21.23 -29.38 3.22
C GLY A 37 20.38 -30.05 4.32
N VAL A 38 19.07 -30.08 4.08
CA VAL A 38 18.09 -30.67 5.01
C VAL A 38 18.28 -32.19 5.07
N LYS A 39 18.42 -32.73 6.29
CA LYS A 39 18.59 -34.17 6.49
C LYS A 39 17.37 -34.93 6.00
N SER A 40 17.61 -35.91 5.12
CA SER A 40 16.54 -36.74 4.57
C SER A 40 16.45 -38.09 5.29
N GLN A 41 15.24 -38.65 5.34
CA GLN A 41 14.93 -39.92 5.97
C GLN A 41 14.05 -40.82 5.08
N PRO A 42 14.10 -42.15 5.27
CA PRO A 42 13.23 -43.07 4.55
C PRO A 42 11.78 -43.00 5.04
N GLN A 43 10.84 -42.82 4.12
CA GLN A 43 9.41 -42.97 4.40
C GLN A 43 9.02 -44.44 4.36
N ARG A 44 8.66 -45.03 5.50
CA ARG A 44 8.15 -46.40 5.57
C ARG A 44 6.65 -46.44 5.28
N LEU A 45 6.24 -47.14 4.22
CA LEU A 45 4.83 -47.50 3.95
C LEU A 45 4.64 -49.00 4.24
N VAL A 46 3.39 -49.43 4.39
CA VAL A 46 3.01 -50.82 4.77
C VAL A 46 3.73 -51.90 3.94
N ILE A 47 4.04 -51.63 2.67
CA ILE A 47 4.64 -52.62 1.74
C ILE A 47 5.96 -52.13 1.13
N THR A 48 6.28 -50.83 1.21
CA THR A 48 7.40 -50.23 0.47
C THR A 48 8.03 -49.08 1.24
N THR A 49 9.36 -49.01 1.27
CA THR A 49 10.09 -47.85 1.80
C THR A 49 10.50 -46.94 0.66
N ILE A 50 10.23 -45.64 0.77
CA ILE A 50 10.57 -44.65 -0.25
C ILE A 50 11.60 -43.65 0.35
N PRO A 51 12.80 -43.50 -0.23
CA PRO A 51 13.84 -42.63 0.30
C PRO A 51 13.51 -41.13 0.14
N HIS A 52 14.36 -40.29 0.74
CA HIS A 52 14.41 -38.83 0.56
C HIS A 52 13.15 -38.05 0.99
N ALA A 53 12.49 -38.46 2.07
CA ALA A 53 11.50 -37.62 2.74
C ALA A 53 12.19 -36.69 3.75
N ILE A 54 11.63 -35.52 3.99
CA ILE A 54 12.14 -34.53 4.96
C ILE A 54 11.02 -34.15 5.93
N THR A 55 11.33 -33.79 7.17
CA THR A 55 10.32 -33.37 8.15
C THR A 55 10.07 -31.86 8.09
N GLY A 56 8.91 -31.43 8.58
CA GLY A 56 8.61 -30.02 8.73
C GLY A 56 9.52 -29.32 9.76
N GLU A 57 9.80 -29.99 10.88
CA GLU A 57 10.73 -29.50 11.91
C GLU A 57 12.15 -29.29 11.37
N ASP A 58 12.71 -30.23 10.60
CA ASP A 58 14.07 -30.13 10.04
C ASP A 58 14.17 -29.00 9.02
N ILE A 59 13.13 -28.80 8.19
CA ILE A 59 13.07 -27.69 7.24
C ILE A 59 13.09 -26.35 7.99
N ILE A 60 12.26 -26.21 9.02
CA ILE A 60 12.17 -24.95 9.79
C ILE A 60 13.48 -24.68 10.53
N ALA A 61 14.06 -25.70 11.17
CA ALA A 61 15.32 -25.58 11.88
C ALA A 61 16.46 -25.17 10.94
N TRP A 62 16.53 -25.79 9.74
CA TRP A 62 17.52 -25.43 8.73
C TRP A 62 17.35 -24.00 8.24
N LEU A 63 16.12 -23.55 8.00
CA LEU A 63 15.84 -22.17 7.56
C LEU A 63 16.16 -21.14 8.64
N ALA A 64 15.82 -21.42 9.89
CA ALA A 64 16.14 -20.56 11.03
C ALA A 64 17.65 -20.36 11.17
N ASP A 65 18.43 -21.43 11.09
CA ASP A 65 19.89 -21.39 11.13
C ASP A 65 20.49 -20.68 9.90
N ARG A 66 20.03 -21.02 8.70
CA ARG A 66 20.56 -20.46 7.44
C ARG A 66 20.38 -18.95 7.31
N PHE A 67 19.26 -18.42 7.82
CA PHE A 67 18.93 -16.99 7.74
C PHE A 67 19.13 -16.23 9.05
N GLN A 68 19.48 -16.93 10.14
CA GLN A 68 19.61 -16.34 11.48
C GLN A 68 18.32 -15.61 11.91
N VAL A 69 17.17 -16.29 11.72
CA VAL A 69 15.82 -15.79 12.03
C VAL A 69 15.14 -16.67 13.07
N ASP A 70 14.07 -16.16 13.68
CA ASP A 70 13.28 -16.95 14.61
C ASP A 70 12.51 -18.11 13.91
N ALA A 71 12.06 -19.08 14.70
CA ALA A 71 11.35 -20.24 14.19
C ALA A 71 10.00 -19.90 13.52
N GLN A 72 9.36 -18.80 13.92
CA GLN A 72 8.05 -18.39 13.40
C GLN A 72 8.18 -17.71 12.02
N GLU A 73 9.21 -16.89 11.83
CA GLU A 73 9.61 -16.32 10.55
C GLU A 73 10.09 -17.43 9.59
N ALA A 74 10.96 -18.33 10.07
CA ALA A 74 11.41 -19.49 9.31
C ALA A 74 10.24 -20.38 8.86
N ARG A 75 9.24 -20.60 9.73
CA ARG A 75 8.01 -21.32 9.38
C ARG A 75 7.17 -20.60 8.34
N SER A 76 7.06 -19.28 8.43
CA SER A 76 6.31 -18.46 7.47
C SER A 76 6.97 -18.53 6.08
N PHE A 77 8.31 -18.48 6.05
CA PHE A 77 9.08 -18.65 4.83
C PHE A 77 8.99 -20.07 4.26
N GLY A 78 9.12 -21.11 5.10
CA GLY A 78 8.90 -22.50 4.70
C GLY A 78 7.50 -22.75 4.14
N SER A 79 6.47 -22.11 4.72
CA SER A 79 5.10 -22.16 4.19
C SER A 79 5.00 -21.51 2.81
N THR A 80 5.76 -20.45 2.55
CA THR A 80 5.82 -19.81 1.23
C THR A 80 6.44 -20.75 0.19
N LEU A 81 7.49 -21.49 0.54
CA LEU A 81 8.10 -22.50 -0.33
C LEU A 81 7.14 -23.65 -0.65
N VAL A 82 6.32 -24.06 0.32
CA VAL A 82 5.25 -25.04 0.11
C VAL A 82 4.15 -24.47 -0.78
N ALA A 83 3.73 -23.22 -0.55
CA ALA A 83 2.68 -22.57 -1.34
C ALA A 83 3.09 -22.30 -2.79
N LEU A 84 4.37 -22.04 -3.06
CA LEU A 84 4.93 -21.93 -4.41
C LEU A 84 5.18 -23.29 -5.08
N GLY A 85 5.05 -24.40 -4.35
CA GLY A 85 5.17 -25.74 -4.90
C GLY A 85 6.59 -26.30 -4.99
N TYR A 86 7.59 -25.65 -4.40
CA TYR A 86 8.96 -26.17 -4.36
C TYR A 86 9.11 -27.34 -3.38
N ILE A 87 8.29 -27.37 -2.34
CA ILE A 87 8.21 -28.45 -1.34
C ILE A 87 6.74 -28.85 -1.25
N TYR A 88 6.42 -30.14 -1.17
CA TYR A 88 5.04 -30.58 -1.03
C TYR A 88 4.84 -31.57 0.12
N PRO A 89 3.73 -31.45 0.87
CA PRO A 89 3.41 -32.35 1.95
C PRO A 89 2.94 -33.72 1.44
N LEU A 90 3.32 -34.78 2.13
CA LEU A 90 2.92 -36.15 1.79
C LEU A 90 1.55 -36.55 2.36
N ARG A 91 1.09 -35.81 3.38
CA ARG A 91 -0.24 -35.93 3.99
C ARG A 91 -0.92 -34.55 3.93
N ASP A 92 -2.25 -34.53 3.83
CA ASP A 92 -3.02 -33.26 3.84
C ASP A 92 -2.57 -32.28 2.74
N HIS A 93 -2.50 -32.77 1.49
CA HIS A 93 -1.94 -32.03 0.35
C HIS A 93 -2.72 -30.79 -0.08
N LYS A 94 -3.89 -30.50 0.53
CA LYS A 94 -4.68 -29.30 0.26
C LYS A 94 -4.20 -28.11 1.08
N ARG A 95 -3.56 -28.37 2.22
CA ARG A 95 -3.05 -27.33 3.10
C ARG A 95 -1.61 -27.02 2.74
N LEU A 96 -1.42 -25.98 1.92
CA LEU A 96 -0.11 -25.52 1.45
C LEU A 96 0.64 -24.70 2.51
N VAL A 97 0.79 -25.26 3.72
CA VAL A 97 1.45 -24.62 4.85
C VAL A 97 2.35 -25.65 5.53
N ILE A 98 3.54 -25.23 5.95
CA ILE A 98 4.45 -26.13 6.67
C ILE A 98 4.02 -26.28 8.13
N LYS A 99 4.04 -27.53 8.60
CA LYS A 99 3.72 -27.92 9.98
C LYS A 99 5.04 -28.05 10.76
N PRO A 100 5.16 -27.44 11.96
CA PRO A 100 6.35 -27.52 12.79
C PRO A 100 6.37 -28.84 13.59
N ASP A 101 6.26 -29.95 12.88
CA ASP A 101 6.18 -31.29 13.45
C ASP A 101 6.88 -32.31 12.52
N ALA A 102 6.79 -33.59 12.89
CA ALA A 102 7.32 -34.71 12.11
C ALA A 102 6.53 -35.02 10.82
N SER A 103 5.61 -34.14 10.38
CA SER A 103 4.93 -34.30 9.08
C SER A 103 5.96 -34.36 7.95
N LEU A 104 5.75 -35.29 7.03
CA LEU A 104 6.68 -35.55 5.95
C LEU A 104 6.38 -34.69 4.71
N TYR A 105 7.45 -34.18 4.11
CA TYR A 105 7.48 -33.43 2.87
C TYR A 105 8.50 -34.03 1.90
N ARG A 106 8.48 -33.56 0.65
CA ARG A 106 9.51 -33.85 -0.36
C ARG A 106 9.77 -32.61 -1.19
N PHE A 107 10.99 -32.50 -1.72
CA PHE A 107 11.33 -31.53 -2.74
C PHE A 107 10.62 -31.86 -4.06
N GLN A 108 10.14 -30.82 -4.73
CA GLN A 108 9.58 -30.90 -6.08
C GLN A 108 10.69 -30.96 -7.13
N THR A 109 10.45 -31.69 -8.21
CA THR A 109 11.38 -31.73 -9.35
C THR A 109 11.37 -30.40 -10.12
N PRO A 110 12.51 -29.92 -10.64
CA PRO A 110 12.59 -28.67 -11.41
C PRO A 110 11.61 -28.56 -12.58
N TYR A 111 11.21 -29.70 -13.18
CA TYR A 111 10.18 -29.73 -14.23
C TYR A 111 8.84 -29.12 -13.77
N PHE A 112 8.51 -29.24 -12.49
CA PHE A 112 7.27 -28.74 -11.88
C PHE A 112 7.49 -27.44 -11.08
N TRP A 113 8.63 -26.77 -11.23
CA TRP A 113 8.84 -25.48 -10.59
C TRP A 113 8.05 -24.37 -11.28
N PRO A 114 7.54 -23.38 -10.53
CA PRO A 114 6.82 -22.26 -11.11
C PRO A 114 7.74 -21.43 -12.01
N THR A 115 7.19 -20.93 -13.12
CA THR A 115 7.92 -20.03 -14.04
C THR A 115 7.20 -18.70 -14.22
N GLN A 116 7.97 -17.65 -14.53
CA GLN A 116 7.44 -16.30 -14.75
C GLN A 116 6.69 -16.18 -16.07
N GLN A 117 7.27 -16.69 -17.16
CA GLN A 117 6.78 -16.42 -18.51
C GLN A 117 5.60 -17.34 -18.88
N TRP A 118 5.69 -18.62 -18.51
CA TRP A 118 4.79 -19.64 -19.03
C TRP A 118 3.68 -19.94 -18.01
N PRO A 119 2.43 -19.50 -18.25
CA PRO A 119 1.32 -19.94 -17.43
C PRO A 119 1.04 -21.42 -17.70
N VAL A 120 0.47 -22.08 -16.70
CA VAL A 120 -0.07 -23.44 -16.80
C VAL A 120 -1.22 -23.50 -17.80
N GLU A 121 -1.08 -24.35 -18.81
CA GLU A 121 -2.10 -24.51 -19.85
C GLU A 121 -3.28 -25.37 -19.39
N ASP A 122 -4.47 -25.04 -19.90
CA ASP A 122 -5.68 -25.83 -19.64
C ASP A 122 -5.64 -27.20 -20.33
N THR A 123 -4.86 -27.35 -21.42
CA THR A 123 -4.64 -28.64 -22.11
C THR A 123 -3.98 -29.65 -21.17
N ASP A 124 -2.91 -29.24 -20.49
CA ASP A 124 -2.16 -30.11 -19.58
C ASP A 124 -3.01 -30.52 -18.38
N TYR A 125 -3.83 -29.60 -17.86
CA TYR A 125 -4.74 -29.91 -16.76
C TYR A 125 -5.82 -30.90 -17.18
N ALA A 126 -6.37 -30.76 -18.39
CA ALA A 126 -7.32 -31.71 -18.95
C ALA A 126 -6.71 -33.12 -19.10
N ILE A 127 -5.45 -33.22 -19.56
CA ILE A 127 -4.72 -34.49 -19.65
C ILE A 127 -4.56 -35.12 -18.26
N TYR A 128 -4.16 -34.34 -17.26
CA TYR A 128 -4.04 -34.81 -15.88
C TYR A 128 -5.35 -35.36 -15.31
N LEU A 129 -6.45 -34.61 -15.44
CA LEU A 129 -7.77 -35.03 -14.96
C LEU A 129 -8.28 -36.28 -15.71
N ALA A 130 -8.09 -36.33 -17.03
CA ALA A 130 -8.44 -37.49 -17.85
C ALA A 130 -7.66 -38.74 -17.41
N LYS A 131 -6.35 -38.61 -17.18
CA LYS A 131 -5.49 -39.69 -16.69
C LYS A 131 -5.96 -40.23 -15.34
N ARG A 132 -6.33 -39.34 -14.40
CA ARG A 132 -6.89 -39.74 -13.10
C ARG A 132 -8.22 -40.45 -13.23
N ASN A 133 -9.11 -39.98 -14.09
CA ASN A 133 -10.40 -40.61 -14.35
C ASN A 133 -10.25 -42.01 -14.98
N ILE A 134 -9.29 -42.20 -15.89
CA ILE A 134 -8.95 -43.50 -16.50
C ILE A 134 -8.45 -44.50 -15.45
N ARG A 135 -7.63 -44.04 -14.49
CA ARG A 135 -7.07 -44.90 -13.44
C ARG A 135 -8.14 -45.52 -12.56
N LYS A 136 -9.12 -44.72 -12.13
CA LYS A 136 -10.26 -45.16 -11.31
C LYS A 136 -11.42 -44.20 -11.52
N LYS A 137 -12.53 -44.71 -12.09
CA LYS A 137 -13.76 -43.93 -12.26
C LYS A 137 -14.24 -43.43 -10.88
N GLY A 138 -14.60 -42.15 -10.81
CA GLY A 138 -15.11 -41.51 -9.58
C GLY A 138 -14.04 -41.13 -8.55
N ILE A 139 -12.76 -41.07 -8.92
CA ILE A 139 -11.67 -40.61 -8.02
C ILE A 139 -11.47 -39.09 -8.02
N LEU A 140 -12.11 -38.37 -8.94
CA LEU A 140 -12.03 -36.91 -9.01
C LEU A 140 -12.87 -36.31 -7.88
N GLU A 141 -12.34 -35.26 -7.25
CA GLU A 141 -13.12 -34.48 -6.29
C GLU A 141 -14.21 -33.68 -7.00
N LEU A 142 -15.20 -33.18 -6.25
CA LEU A 142 -16.34 -32.44 -6.84
C LEU A 142 -15.88 -31.26 -7.72
N HIS A 143 -14.98 -30.41 -7.20
CA HIS A 143 -14.45 -29.28 -7.96
C HIS A 143 -13.62 -29.72 -9.18
N GLU A 144 -12.87 -30.82 -9.07
CA GLU A 144 -12.09 -31.37 -10.19
C GLU A 144 -13.01 -31.94 -11.27
N GLN A 145 -14.13 -32.55 -10.87
CA GLN A 145 -15.15 -33.08 -11.77
C GLN A 145 -15.85 -31.94 -12.53
N GLU A 146 -16.17 -30.84 -11.85
CA GLU A 146 -16.71 -29.64 -12.48
C GLU A 146 -15.74 -29.05 -13.51
N GLN A 147 -14.45 -28.92 -13.16
CA GLN A 147 -13.43 -28.46 -14.11
C GLN A 147 -13.26 -29.43 -15.28
N TYR A 148 -13.24 -30.74 -15.03
CA TYR A 148 -13.16 -31.76 -16.09
C TYR A 148 -14.31 -31.63 -17.08
N ASN A 149 -15.54 -31.52 -16.59
CA ASN A 149 -16.73 -31.35 -17.42
C ASN A 149 -16.70 -30.04 -18.22
N ARG A 150 -16.24 -28.95 -17.59
CA ARG A 150 -16.05 -27.65 -18.25
C ARG A 150 -15.01 -27.73 -19.37
N LEU A 151 -13.85 -28.32 -19.10
CA LEU A 151 -12.76 -28.49 -20.07
C LEU A 151 -13.18 -29.39 -21.23
N HIS A 152 -13.91 -30.48 -20.96
CA HIS A 152 -14.46 -31.35 -21.99
C HIS A 152 -15.37 -30.59 -22.95
N LYS A 153 -16.26 -29.74 -22.42
CA LYS A 153 -17.16 -28.91 -23.22
C LYS A 153 -16.40 -27.84 -24.02
N TRP A 154 -15.44 -27.17 -23.39
CA TRP A 154 -14.73 -26.04 -23.98
C TRP A 154 -13.68 -26.47 -25.03
N MET A 155 -12.97 -27.56 -24.77
CA MET A 155 -11.87 -28.08 -25.62
C MET A 155 -12.26 -29.35 -26.36
N ASN A 156 -13.56 -29.55 -26.65
CA ASN A 156 -14.05 -30.79 -27.26
C ASN A 156 -13.32 -31.14 -28.56
N HIS A 157 -13.01 -30.15 -29.39
CA HIS A 157 -12.24 -30.30 -30.63
C HIS A 157 -10.81 -30.86 -30.46
N LYS A 158 -10.23 -30.83 -29.25
CA LYS A 158 -8.92 -31.41 -28.91
C LYS A 158 -9.04 -32.65 -28.01
N TRP A 159 -10.25 -33.12 -27.73
CA TRP A 159 -10.46 -34.11 -26.68
C TRP A 159 -9.88 -35.49 -27.00
N ASP A 160 -9.94 -35.91 -28.27
CA ASP A 160 -9.34 -37.17 -28.69
C ASP A 160 -7.82 -37.18 -28.45
N PHE A 161 -7.16 -36.05 -28.74
CA PHE A 161 -5.74 -35.86 -28.43
C PHE A 161 -5.48 -35.92 -26.91
N ILE A 162 -6.30 -35.23 -26.11
CA ILE A 162 -6.18 -35.25 -24.64
C ILE A 162 -6.30 -36.67 -24.09
N VAL A 163 -7.30 -37.44 -24.56
CA VAL A 163 -7.51 -38.83 -24.13
C VAL A 163 -6.38 -39.74 -24.59
N MET A 164 -5.88 -39.55 -25.83
CA MET A 164 -4.73 -40.29 -26.35
C MET A 164 -3.49 -40.06 -25.46
N GLN A 165 -3.15 -38.81 -25.18
CA GLN A 165 -2.03 -38.43 -24.31
C GLN A 165 -2.20 -38.98 -22.88
N ALA A 166 -3.41 -38.88 -22.31
CA ALA A 166 -3.69 -39.43 -20.98
C ALA A 166 -3.51 -40.96 -20.92
N LYS A 167 -3.93 -41.70 -21.95
CA LYS A 167 -3.75 -43.15 -22.06
C LYS A 167 -2.27 -43.52 -22.20
N GLU A 168 -1.53 -42.79 -23.01
CA GLU A 168 -0.09 -43.00 -23.22
C GLU A 168 0.69 -42.80 -21.91
N GLN A 169 0.48 -41.66 -21.22
CA GLN A 169 1.09 -41.40 -19.92
C GLN A 169 0.70 -42.45 -18.87
N TYR A 170 -0.55 -42.93 -18.87
CA TYR A 170 -1.00 -43.98 -17.97
C TYR A 170 -0.30 -45.32 -18.24
N ARG A 171 -0.06 -45.67 -19.51
CA ARG A 171 0.69 -46.87 -19.90
C ARG A 171 2.15 -46.77 -19.44
N ALA A 172 2.84 -45.67 -19.76
CA ALA A 172 4.21 -45.43 -19.33
C ALA A 172 4.36 -45.45 -17.80
N ALA A 173 3.37 -44.95 -17.05
CA ALA A 173 3.39 -45.00 -15.58
C ALA A 173 3.29 -46.43 -15.02
N LYS A 174 2.70 -47.39 -15.74
CA LYS A 174 2.62 -48.80 -15.30
C LYS A 174 3.93 -49.55 -15.42
N GLU A 175 4.82 -49.12 -16.31
CA GLU A 175 6.14 -49.73 -16.51
C GLU A 175 7.12 -49.37 -15.37
N ARG A 176 6.83 -48.31 -14.61
CA ARG A 176 7.64 -47.89 -13.46
C ARG A 176 7.45 -48.78 -12.24
N LYS A 177 8.51 -48.88 -11.43
CA LYS A 177 8.46 -49.54 -10.11
C LYS A 177 7.44 -48.83 -9.21
N LYS A 178 6.81 -49.59 -8.31
CA LYS A 178 5.75 -49.08 -7.42
C LYS A 178 6.16 -47.84 -6.60
N PRO A 179 7.36 -47.76 -5.97
CA PRO A 179 7.81 -46.56 -5.26
C PRO A 179 7.89 -45.32 -6.15
N ASP A 180 8.51 -45.44 -7.33
CA ASP A 180 8.72 -44.33 -8.26
C ASP A 180 7.40 -43.81 -8.81
N ARG A 181 6.46 -44.73 -9.09
CA ARG A 181 5.10 -44.37 -9.50
C ARG A 181 4.38 -43.53 -8.43
N VAL A 182 4.50 -43.90 -7.15
CA VAL A 182 3.87 -43.15 -6.04
C VAL A 182 4.48 -41.76 -5.90
N VAL A 183 5.81 -41.63 -6.00
CA VAL A 183 6.48 -40.33 -5.95
C VAL A 183 6.02 -39.43 -7.10
N PHE A 184 6.02 -39.96 -8.32
CA PHE A 184 5.60 -39.21 -9.50
C PHE A 184 4.14 -38.74 -9.40
N GLU A 185 3.23 -39.60 -8.95
CA GLU A 185 1.82 -39.24 -8.72
C GLU A 185 1.68 -38.13 -7.67
N CYS A 186 2.48 -38.15 -6.60
CA CYS A 186 2.49 -37.09 -5.59
C CYS A 186 3.05 -35.77 -6.13
N GLN A 187 4.13 -35.81 -6.92
CA GLN A 187 4.75 -34.64 -7.54
C GLN A 187 3.78 -33.93 -8.49
N GLU A 188 3.14 -34.70 -9.38
CA GLU A 188 2.18 -34.18 -10.34
C GLU A 188 0.92 -33.63 -9.64
N ARG A 189 0.43 -34.32 -8.61
CA ARG A 189 -0.69 -33.80 -7.79
C ARG A 189 -0.32 -32.49 -7.10
N ALA A 190 0.87 -32.42 -6.49
CA ALA A 190 1.31 -31.22 -5.79
C ALA A 190 1.42 -30.01 -6.72
N TYR A 191 1.95 -30.21 -7.93
CA TYR A 191 1.98 -29.20 -8.98
C TYR A 191 0.57 -28.64 -9.27
N TRP A 192 -0.39 -29.52 -9.52
CA TRP A 192 -1.76 -29.08 -9.82
C TRP A 192 -2.48 -28.43 -8.65
N VAL A 193 -2.22 -28.83 -7.41
CA VAL A 193 -2.81 -28.15 -6.24
C VAL A 193 -2.33 -26.70 -6.12
N VAL A 194 -1.08 -26.39 -6.50
CA VAL A 194 -0.57 -25.00 -6.49
C VAL A 194 -1.17 -24.18 -7.63
N HIS A 195 -1.27 -24.77 -8.82
CA HIS A 195 -1.66 -24.11 -10.06
C HIS A 195 -3.17 -24.07 -10.34
N ARG A 196 -3.93 -24.99 -9.75
CA ARG A 196 -5.38 -25.10 -9.80
C ARG A 196 -5.88 -25.46 -8.38
N PRO A 197 -5.72 -24.54 -7.41
CA PRO A 197 -6.03 -24.82 -6.02
C PRO A 197 -7.54 -25.06 -5.81
N PRO A 198 -7.91 -25.87 -4.78
CA PRO A 198 -9.31 -26.03 -4.41
C PRO A 198 -9.97 -24.68 -4.09
N PRO A 199 -11.29 -24.54 -4.35
CA PRO A 199 -12.02 -23.32 -3.99
C PRO A 199 -11.82 -22.96 -2.51
N GLY A 200 -11.54 -21.67 -2.24
CA GLY A 200 -11.28 -21.16 -0.90
C GLY A 200 -9.82 -21.23 -0.44
N THR A 201 -8.91 -21.80 -1.23
CA THR A 201 -7.47 -21.75 -0.97
C THR A 201 -6.84 -20.52 -1.63
N VAL A 202 -6.02 -19.78 -0.88
CA VAL A 202 -5.24 -18.64 -1.40
C VAL A 202 -4.12 -19.17 -2.28
N SER A 203 -4.06 -18.74 -3.54
CA SER A 203 -2.98 -19.12 -4.45
C SER A 203 -1.76 -18.24 -4.24
N ALA A 204 -0.59 -18.82 -3.99
CA ALA A 204 0.68 -18.09 -4.01
C ALA A 204 1.09 -17.66 -5.43
N MET A 205 0.42 -18.18 -6.45
CA MET A 205 0.61 -17.80 -7.85
C MET A 205 -0.32 -16.66 -8.29
N ASP A 206 -1.17 -16.14 -7.38
CA ASP A 206 -1.90 -14.90 -7.63
C ASP A 206 -0.96 -13.70 -7.48
N TYR A 207 -0.65 -13.08 -8.61
CA TYR A 207 0.25 -11.92 -8.70
C TYR A 207 -0.51 -10.60 -8.91
N GLY A 208 -1.83 -10.60 -8.76
CA GLY A 208 -2.69 -9.46 -9.01
C GLY A 208 -2.90 -9.21 -10.52
N LEU A 209 -2.74 -7.96 -10.94
CA LEU A 209 -3.00 -7.54 -12.33
C LEU A 209 -1.80 -7.80 -13.25
N ASP A 210 -2.10 -8.12 -14.50
CA ASP A 210 -1.12 -8.14 -15.58
C ASP A 210 -0.56 -6.72 -15.86
N ARG A 211 0.60 -6.68 -16.51
CA ARG A 211 1.31 -5.49 -16.95
C ARG A 211 0.91 -5.14 -18.38
N ARG A 212 0.92 -3.83 -18.66
CA ARG A 212 0.71 -3.27 -20.00
C ARG A 212 1.93 -3.41 -20.90
N ILE A 213 3.12 -3.30 -20.32
CA ILE A 213 4.42 -3.44 -20.99
C ILE A 213 5.01 -4.80 -20.59
N ASP A 214 5.55 -5.53 -21.56
CA ASP A 214 6.21 -6.80 -21.30
C ASP A 214 7.54 -6.56 -20.57
N PRO A 215 7.68 -7.01 -19.32
CA PRO A 215 8.94 -6.85 -18.60
C PRO A 215 10.11 -7.68 -19.17
N ASN A 216 9.86 -8.58 -20.12
CA ASN A 216 10.88 -9.43 -20.75
C ASN A 216 11.34 -8.89 -22.11
N THR A 217 10.70 -7.84 -22.62
CA THR A 217 11.14 -7.19 -23.86
C THR A 217 12.33 -6.27 -23.56
N GLU A 218 13.38 -6.34 -24.38
CA GLU A 218 14.49 -5.39 -24.35
C GLU A 218 14.07 -4.11 -25.09
N GLU A 219 13.94 -2.99 -24.37
CA GLU A 219 13.68 -1.69 -24.99
C GLU A 219 15.01 -1.00 -25.33
N VAL A 220 15.18 -0.58 -26.58
CA VAL A 220 16.28 0.27 -27.02
C VAL A 220 15.88 1.73 -26.78
N THR A 221 16.17 2.26 -25.59
CA THR A 221 15.94 3.69 -25.33
C THR A 221 17.09 4.54 -25.87
N GLY A 222 16.77 5.49 -26.75
CA GLY A 222 17.68 6.52 -27.23
C GLY A 222 18.13 7.45 -26.10
N ASP A 223 19.42 7.77 -26.09
CA ASP A 223 20.18 8.37 -24.99
C ASP A 223 20.01 9.90 -24.88
N GLU A 224 18.78 10.41 -24.91
CA GLU A 224 18.51 11.86 -24.85
C GLU A 224 18.44 12.43 -23.42
N ARG A 225 18.44 11.58 -22.39
CA ARG A 225 18.14 11.99 -21.00
C ARG A 225 19.29 12.67 -20.25
N LEU A 226 20.50 12.66 -20.80
CA LEU A 226 21.71 13.17 -20.13
C LEU A 226 21.98 14.67 -20.32
N LYS A 227 21.23 15.38 -21.18
CA LYS A 227 21.60 16.77 -21.56
C LYS A 227 21.01 17.88 -20.67
N THR A 228 20.05 17.61 -19.77
CA THR A 228 19.28 18.68 -19.12
C THR A 228 19.55 18.91 -17.63
N ASN A 229 20.40 18.14 -16.96
CA ASN A 229 20.60 18.28 -15.51
C ASN A 229 22.08 18.41 -15.18
N SER A 230 22.51 19.63 -14.85
CA SER A 230 23.67 19.83 -13.98
C SER A 230 23.16 20.13 -12.57
N PRO A 231 22.76 19.12 -11.78
CA PRO A 231 22.35 19.36 -10.41
C PRO A 231 23.56 19.84 -9.61
N VAL A 232 23.39 20.89 -8.83
CA VAL A 232 24.37 21.28 -7.81
C VAL A 232 24.38 20.16 -6.78
N SER A 233 25.33 19.23 -6.88
CA SER A 233 25.47 18.13 -5.93
C SER A 233 26.10 18.68 -4.65
N SER A 234 25.35 18.65 -3.55
CA SER A 234 25.91 18.84 -2.22
C SER A 234 26.72 17.60 -1.79
N CYS A 235 27.73 17.79 -0.94
CA CYS A 235 28.54 16.69 -0.41
C CYS A 235 27.69 15.69 0.39
N PHE A 236 27.92 14.39 0.20
CA PHE A 236 27.21 13.31 0.90
C PHE A 236 27.24 13.45 2.43
N SER A 237 28.38 13.86 2.99
CA SER A 237 28.54 14.10 4.43
C SER A 237 27.65 15.22 4.98
N SER A 238 27.43 16.28 4.19
CA SER A 238 26.53 17.38 4.58
C SER A 238 25.07 16.94 4.58
N CYS A 239 24.67 16.09 3.63
CA CYS A 239 23.33 15.52 3.54
C CYS A 239 23.04 14.48 4.63
N SER A 240 23.98 13.59 4.93
CA SER A 240 23.77 12.58 5.97
C SER A 240 23.67 13.22 7.36
N CYS A 241 24.55 14.18 7.67
CA CYS A 241 24.50 14.93 8.93
C CYS A 241 23.19 15.71 9.11
N SER A 242 22.62 16.29 8.04
CA SER A 242 21.35 17.01 8.14
C SER A 242 20.16 16.06 8.36
N LEU A 243 20.16 14.89 7.73
CA LEU A 243 19.15 13.85 7.96
C LEU A 243 19.18 13.32 9.40
N VAL A 244 20.37 13.02 9.94
CA VAL A 244 20.50 12.55 11.33
C VAL A 244 20.00 13.60 12.31
N LYS A 245 20.36 14.88 12.11
CA LYS A 245 19.86 15.99 12.92
C LYS A 245 18.33 16.09 12.85
N TYR A 246 17.76 15.99 11.65
CA TYR A 246 16.31 15.98 11.48
C TYR A 246 15.66 14.84 12.28
N CYS A 247 16.09 13.59 12.09
CA CYS A 247 15.54 12.46 12.83
C CYS A 247 15.67 12.62 14.36
N ALA A 248 16.82 13.13 14.84
CA ALA A 248 17.03 13.38 16.26
C ALA A 248 16.07 14.45 16.81
N THR A 249 15.83 15.53 16.07
CA THR A 249 14.90 16.60 16.46
C THR A 249 13.44 16.10 16.55
N TYR A 250 13.00 15.26 15.61
CA TYR A 250 11.60 14.80 15.56
C TYR A 250 11.35 13.50 16.34
N ARG A 251 12.38 12.86 16.89
CA ARG A 251 12.27 11.56 17.58
C ARG A 251 11.20 11.56 18.68
N SER A 252 11.15 12.60 19.52
CA SER A 252 10.17 12.71 20.62
C SER A 252 8.74 12.98 20.13
N HIS A 253 8.57 13.35 18.86
CA HIS A 253 7.27 13.62 18.24
C HIS A 253 6.77 12.46 17.38
N ASP A 254 7.52 11.36 17.28
CA ASP A 254 7.13 10.16 16.55
C ASP A 254 6.44 9.16 17.49
N PRO A 255 5.12 8.90 17.34
CA PRO A 255 4.37 7.98 18.20
C PRO A 255 4.82 6.52 18.13
N PHE A 256 5.64 6.12 17.13
CA PHE A 256 6.24 4.79 17.07
C PHE A 256 7.52 4.67 17.89
N LEU A 257 8.22 5.78 18.12
CA LEU A 257 9.51 5.80 18.82
C LEU A 257 9.39 6.35 20.25
N SER A 258 8.36 7.15 20.53
CA SER A 258 8.12 7.79 21.81
C SER A 258 6.63 7.78 22.14
N ASN A 259 6.30 7.61 23.43
CA ASN A 259 4.91 7.63 23.87
C ASN A 259 4.28 8.99 23.60
N CYS A 260 3.06 8.99 23.08
CA CYS A 260 2.27 10.19 22.93
C CYS A 260 1.28 10.33 24.10
N LEU A 261 1.09 11.55 24.57
CA LEU A 261 0.28 11.85 25.77
C LEU A 261 -1.11 12.39 25.39
N PRO A 262 -2.19 11.90 26.01
CA PRO A 262 -2.20 11.04 27.21
C PRO A 262 -1.93 9.56 26.91
N SER A 263 -2.28 9.08 25.72
CA SER A 263 -1.96 7.74 25.24
C SER A 263 -2.10 7.65 23.72
N ASN A 264 -1.64 6.55 23.10
CA ASN A 264 -1.83 6.31 21.67
C ASN A 264 -3.24 5.76 21.38
N PRO A 265 -4.11 6.48 20.66
CA PRO A 265 -5.50 6.06 20.42
C PRO A 265 -5.62 4.68 19.76
N TRP A 266 -4.63 4.27 18.96
CA TRP A 266 -4.62 2.96 18.31
C TRP A 266 -4.36 1.80 19.27
N LEU A 267 -3.80 2.09 20.45
CA LEU A 267 -3.50 1.11 21.49
C LEU A 267 -4.53 1.10 22.62
N THR A 268 -5.14 2.26 22.90
CA THR A 268 -5.99 2.44 24.08
C THR A 268 -7.46 2.66 23.76
N ASP A 269 -7.80 2.89 22.49
CA ASP A 269 -9.13 3.31 22.02
C ASP A 269 -9.61 4.63 22.67
N ASP A 270 -8.71 5.38 23.30
CA ASP A 270 -8.94 6.73 23.83
C ASP A 270 -8.57 7.79 22.79
N VAL A 271 -9.57 8.51 22.30
CA VAL A 271 -9.41 9.53 21.26
C VAL A 271 -8.94 10.89 21.78
N THR A 272 -8.69 11.02 23.10
CA THR A 272 -8.30 12.29 23.73
C THR A 272 -7.07 12.90 23.07
N TYR A 273 -6.07 12.10 22.69
CA TYR A 273 -4.90 12.59 21.95
C TYR A 273 -5.28 13.33 20.66
N TRP A 274 -6.23 12.81 19.88
CA TRP A 274 -6.70 13.46 18.66
C TRP A 274 -7.46 14.75 18.96
N THR A 275 -8.36 14.72 19.94
CA THR A 275 -9.14 15.89 20.36
C THR A 275 -8.22 17.06 20.76
N LEU A 276 -7.17 16.77 21.54
CA LEU A 276 -6.20 17.77 22.00
C LEU A 276 -5.31 18.31 20.88
N ASN A 277 -5.16 17.58 19.77
CA ASN A 277 -4.32 17.97 18.63
C ASN A 277 -5.15 18.39 17.39
N MET A 278 -6.45 18.67 17.56
CA MET A 278 -7.30 19.18 16.48
C MET A 278 -6.75 20.50 15.90
N PRO A 279 -6.93 20.80 14.60
CA PRO A 279 -6.34 21.97 13.96
C PRO A 279 -6.63 23.31 14.65
N ASN A 280 -7.86 23.48 15.15
CA ASN A 280 -8.39 24.74 15.67
C ASN A 280 -8.63 24.73 17.19
N VAL A 281 -7.89 23.92 17.95
CA VAL A 281 -7.97 23.96 19.42
C VAL A 281 -7.62 25.34 19.96
N GLU A 282 -8.34 25.75 21.01
CA GLU A 282 -8.09 27.03 21.69
C GLU A 282 -6.70 27.02 22.38
N ILE A 283 -6.44 25.95 23.15
CA ILE A 283 -5.20 25.73 23.88
C ILE A 283 -4.43 24.58 23.22
N PRO A 284 -3.33 24.83 22.50
CA PRO A 284 -2.51 23.77 21.93
C PRO A 284 -1.74 23.01 23.03
N THR A 285 -1.33 21.78 22.73
CA THR A 285 -0.42 21.03 23.60
C THR A 285 0.98 21.64 23.59
N LYS A 286 1.73 21.51 24.69
CA LYS A 286 3.11 22.00 24.81
C LYS A 286 4.02 21.41 23.75
N MET A 287 3.91 20.11 23.52
CA MET A 287 4.64 19.41 22.45
C MET A 287 4.34 20.01 21.06
N ARG A 288 3.09 20.38 20.78
CA ARG A 288 2.73 21.04 19.51
C ARG A 288 3.37 22.43 19.37
N VAL A 289 3.38 23.23 20.44
CA VAL A 289 4.00 24.58 20.44
C VAL A 289 5.52 24.49 20.34
N GLU A 290 6.15 23.54 21.03
CA GLU A 290 7.60 23.28 20.93
C GLU A 290 8.01 22.91 19.51
N ARG A 291 7.18 22.13 18.80
CA ARG A 291 7.43 21.76 17.40
C ARG A 291 7.50 22.97 16.47
N TRP A 292 6.80 24.06 16.76
CA TRP A 292 6.89 25.30 15.98
C TRP A 292 8.30 25.89 16.00
N THR A 293 9.13 25.57 17.00
CA THR A 293 10.50 26.07 17.13
C THR A 293 11.48 25.36 16.20
N PHE A 294 11.14 24.16 15.71
CA PHE A 294 12.04 23.33 14.91
C PHE A 294 12.36 23.96 13.57
N SER A 295 11.36 24.59 12.95
CA SER A 295 11.56 25.36 11.73
C SER A 295 10.38 26.28 11.46
N PHE A 296 10.63 27.31 10.65
CA PHE A 296 9.56 28.17 10.17
C PHE A 296 8.48 27.41 9.38
N GLY A 297 8.87 26.32 8.70
CA GLY A 297 7.93 25.46 7.99
C GLY A 297 6.95 24.75 8.92
N GLU A 298 7.39 24.33 10.11
CA GLU A 298 6.53 23.71 11.13
C GLU A 298 5.50 24.71 11.66
N LEU A 299 5.93 25.93 11.99
CA LEU A 299 5.04 27.01 12.40
C LEU A 299 3.97 27.33 11.34
N LEU A 300 4.37 27.43 10.06
CA LEU A 300 3.44 27.76 8.98
C LEU A 300 2.54 26.59 8.56
N SER A 301 2.99 25.34 8.72
CA SER A 301 2.17 24.18 8.37
C SER A 301 1.03 23.98 9.39
N ASP A 302 1.23 24.42 10.63
CA ASP A 302 0.22 24.36 11.68
C ASP A 302 -0.79 25.53 11.57
N PRO A 303 -2.11 25.29 11.40
CA PRO A 303 -3.12 26.36 11.40
C PRO A 303 -3.14 27.19 12.68
N ARG A 304 -2.96 26.57 13.85
CA ARG A 304 -2.92 27.29 15.13
C ARG A 304 -1.63 28.09 15.28
N GLY A 305 -0.51 27.55 14.80
CA GLY A 305 0.79 28.24 14.73
C GLY A 305 0.74 29.47 13.82
N ARG A 306 0.15 29.35 12.62
CA ARG A 306 -0.12 30.49 11.73
C ARG A 306 -0.99 31.56 12.37
N ASN A 307 -2.02 31.17 13.10
CA ASN A 307 -2.89 32.14 13.80
C ASN A 307 -2.11 32.93 14.85
N ASP A 308 -1.22 32.26 15.59
CA ASP A 308 -0.34 32.88 16.59
C ASP A 308 0.66 33.85 15.93
N PHE A 309 1.31 33.39 14.87
CA PHE A 309 2.26 34.19 14.11
C PHE A 309 1.58 35.42 13.47
N ARG A 310 0.34 35.26 12.96
CA ARG A 310 -0.46 36.36 12.43
C ARG A 310 -0.76 37.41 13.51
N LEU A 311 -1.05 36.99 14.74
CA LEU A 311 -1.28 37.91 15.86
C LEU A 311 -0.02 38.73 16.16
N PHE A 312 1.15 38.08 16.14
CA PHE A 312 2.44 38.76 16.29
C PHE A 312 2.68 39.77 15.15
N LEU A 313 2.56 39.36 13.88
CA LEU A 313 2.77 40.23 12.74
C LEU A 313 1.82 41.43 12.70
N LYS A 314 0.57 41.27 13.17
CA LYS A 314 -0.37 42.40 13.30
C LYS A 314 0.13 43.47 14.26
N LYS A 315 0.77 43.08 15.38
CA LYS A 315 1.34 44.04 16.34
C LYS A 315 2.54 44.81 15.76
N GLU A 316 3.23 44.22 14.80
CA GLU A 316 4.38 44.82 14.11
C GLU A 316 4.02 45.42 12.75
N PHE A 317 2.72 45.56 12.44
CA PHE A 317 2.25 46.09 11.15
C PHE A 317 2.87 45.41 9.92
N SER A 318 3.08 44.08 10.00
CA SER A 318 3.73 43.27 8.94
C SER A 318 2.89 42.05 8.49
N GLY A 319 1.58 42.08 8.76
CA GLY A 319 0.67 40.96 8.52
C GLY A 319 0.34 40.69 7.04
N GLU A 320 0.64 41.62 6.14
CA GLU A 320 0.51 41.51 4.69
C GLU A 320 1.42 40.43 4.10
N ASN A 321 2.62 40.23 4.65
CA ASN A 321 3.57 39.21 4.18
C ASN A 321 2.99 37.80 4.32
N LEU A 322 2.42 37.48 5.49
CA LEU A 322 1.78 36.19 5.72
C LEU A 322 0.53 36.03 4.86
N ALA A 323 -0.29 37.07 4.74
CA ALA A 323 -1.50 37.00 3.92
C ALA A 323 -1.21 36.81 2.43
N PHE A 324 -0.16 37.44 1.91
CA PHE A 324 0.32 37.20 0.55
C PHE A 324 0.77 35.75 0.38
N TRP A 325 1.57 35.23 1.31
CA TRP A 325 2.03 33.84 1.28
C TRP A 325 0.86 32.85 1.30
N GLU A 326 -0.15 33.07 2.16
CA GLU A 326 -1.37 32.25 2.22
C GLU A 326 -2.19 32.32 0.93
N SER A 327 -2.28 33.50 0.31
CA SER A 327 -2.96 33.67 -0.98
C SER A 327 -2.24 32.93 -2.11
N CYS A 328 -0.90 32.89 -2.07
CA CYS A 328 -0.10 32.12 -3.02
C CYS A 328 -0.29 30.60 -2.82
N GLU A 329 -0.39 30.11 -1.58
CA GLU A 329 -0.72 28.72 -1.31
C GLU A 329 -2.12 28.35 -1.82
N ASP A 330 -3.12 29.22 -1.61
CA ASP A 330 -4.48 29.02 -2.13
C ASP A 330 -4.53 29.07 -3.67
N LEU A 331 -3.72 29.90 -4.33
CA LEU A 331 -3.55 29.86 -5.78
C LEU A 331 -2.94 28.53 -6.25
N LYS A 332 -1.89 28.07 -5.54
CA LYS A 332 -1.11 26.88 -5.91
C LYS A 332 -1.87 25.58 -5.71
N TRP A 333 -2.72 25.49 -4.68
CA TRP A 333 -3.46 24.26 -4.38
C TRP A 333 -4.96 24.37 -4.66
N GLY A 334 -5.44 25.55 -5.05
CA GLY A 334 -6.82 25.80 -5.43
C GLY A 334 -7.23 25.20 -6.78
N THR A 335 -8.48 25.48 -7.16
CA THR A 335 -9.09 25.02 -8.41
C THR A 335 -8.45 25.70 -9.62
N ALA A 336 -8.24 24.94 -10.70
CA ALA A 336 -7.65 25.47 -11.92
C ALA A 336 -8.55 26.51 -12.61
N ALA A 337 -9.88 26.38 -12.46
CA ALA A 337 -10.86 27.26 -13.10
C ALA A 337 -10.73 28.73 -12.65
N THR A 338 -10.44 28.99 -11.37
CA THR A 338 -10.32 30.34 -10.82
C THR A 338 -8.87 30.84 -10.74
N MET A 339 -7.92 30.07 -11.28
CA MET A 339 -6.49 30.30 -11.08
C MET A 339 -6.06 31.65 -11.66
N ARG A 340 -6.56 32.00 -12.85
CA ARG A 340 -6.22 33.26 -13.52
C ARG A 340 -6.75 34.46 -12.74
N GLU A 341 -8.03 34.43 -12.35
CA GLU A 341 -8.63 35.52 -11.58
C GLU A 341 -7.94 35.69 -10.22
N LYS A 342 -7.60 34.58 -9.55
CA LYS A 342 -6.85 34.63 -8.28
C LYS A 342 -5.46 35.23 -8.46
N ALA A 343 -4.71 34.85 -9.49
CA ALA A 343 -3.37 35.40 -9.74
C ALA A 343 -3.41 36.93 -9.97
N GLU A 344 -4.36 37.39 -10.78
CA GLU A 344 -4.58 38.82 -11.03
C GLU A 344 -5.01 39.56 -9.75
N GLN A 345 -5.91 38.97 -8.96
CA GLN A 345 -6.38 39.56 -7.70
C GLN A 345 -5.25 39.67 -6.67
N ILE A 346 -4.41 38.65 -6.55
CA ILE A 346 -3.25 38.67 -5.64
C ILE A 346 -2.26 39.76 -6.08
N TYR A 347 -1.98 39.88 -7.38
CA TYR A 347 -1.13 40.94 -7.90
C TYR A 347 -1.68 42.33 -7.53
N LYS A 348 -2.97 42.59 -7.79
CA LYS A 348 -3.61 43.88 -7.47
C LYS A 348 -3.63 44.18 -5.97
N THR A 349 -3.76 43.15 -5.13
CA THR A 349 -3.91 43.31 -3.67
C THR A 349 -2.57 43.54 -2.97
N PHE A 350 -1.47 42.94 -3.45
CA PHE A 350 -0.19 42.91 -2.74
C PHE A 350 1.00 43.48 -3.52
N LEU A 351 1.02 43.38 -4.85
CA LEU A 351 2.23 43.66 -5.66
C LEU A 351 2.11 44.92 -6.53
N ALA A 352 0.89 45.30 -6.93
CA ALA A 352 0.66 46.47 -7.75
C ALA A 352 1.12 47.76 -7.04
N ARG A 353 1.52 48.75 -7.83
CA ARG A 353 1.92 50.06 -7.29
C ARG A 353 0.72 50.72 -6.61
N GLY A 354 0.85 51.05 -5.33
CA GLY A 354 -0.26 51.58 -4.52
C GLY A 354 -1.27 50.52 -4.05
N ALA A 355 -0.90 49.24 -4.07
CA ALA A 355 -1.76 48.15 -3.62
C ALA A 355 -2.21 48.35 -2.14
N PRO A 356 -3.44 47.96 -1.79
CA PRO A 356 -4.00 48.17 -0.45
C PRO A 356 -3.25 47.41 0.66
N ARG A 357 -2.57 46.31 0.32
CA ARG A 357 -1.74 45.51 1.23
C ARG A 357 -0.35 45.33 0.63
N TRP A 358 0.23 46.43 0.17
CA TRP A 358 1.49 46.42 -0.57
C TRP A 358 2.62 45.74 0.21
N ILE A 359 3.34 44.83 -0.44
CA ILE A 359 4.51 44.12 0.10
C ILE A 359 5.77 44.51 -0.66
N ASN A 360 6.91 44.45 0.03
CA ASN A 360 8.20 44.75 -0.56
C ASN A 360 8.87 43.46 -1.09
N ILE A 361 9.18 43.42 -2.39
CA ILE A 361 9.98 42.37 -3.03
C ILE A 361 11.07 42.99 -3.90
N ASP A 362 12.18 42.29 -4.08
CA ASP A 362 13.27 42.79 -4.92
C ASP A 362 12.85 42.93 -6.40
N GLY A 363 13.51 43.86 -7.11
CA GLY A 363 13.15 44.20 -8.49
C GLY A 363 13.23 43.02 -9.46
N LYS A 364 14.20 42.12 -9.26
CA LYS A 364 14.35 40.91 -10.08
C LYS A 364 13.15 39.98 -9.93
N THR A 365 12.70 39.77 -8.70
CA THR A 365 11.54 38.94 -8.37
C THR A 365 10.25 39.57 -8.91
N MET A 366 10.12 40.89 -8.82
CA MET A 366 8.99 41.62 -9.41
C MET A 366 8.95 41.46 -10.94
N GLU A 367 10.09 41.60 -11.62
CA GLU A 367 10.17 41.45 -13.09
C GLU A 367 9.75 40.05 -13.54
N VAL A 368 10.26 39.01 -12.87
CA VAL A 368 9.88 37.61 -13.14
C VAL A 368 8.38 37.40 -12.93
N THR A 369 7.83 37.95 -11.85
CA THR A 369 6.41 37.82 -11.51
C THR A 369 5.52 38.51 -12.55
N VAL A 370 5.83 39.75 -12.93
CA VAL A 370 5.08 40.51 -13.95
C VAL A 370 5.16 39.84 -15.31
N LYS A 371 6.34 39.33 -15.70
CA LYS A 371 6.51 38.59 -16.95
C LYS A 371 5.67 37.31 -16.95
N GLY A 372 5.67 36.57 -15.84
CA GLY A 372 4.86 35.36 -15.70
C GLY A 372 3.35 35.63 -15.75
N LEU A 373 2.90 36.73 -15.14
CA LEU A 373 1.48 37.12 -15.13
C LEU A 373 0.91 37.47 -16.52
N LYS A 374 1.74 37.60 -17.56
CA LYS A 374 1.26 37.66 -18.96
C LYS A 374 0.57 36.36 -19.38
N HIS A 375 1.00 35.24 -18.82
CA HIS A 375 0.39 33.91 -19.02
C HIS A 375 0.23 33.22 -17.66
N PRO A 376 -0.78 33.59 -16.86
CA PRO A 376 -0.94 33.07 -15.51
C PRO A 376 -1.01 31.54 -15.48
N HIS A 377 -0.27 30.94 -14.55
CA HIS A 377 -0.28 29.52 -14.25
C HIS A 377 -0.13 29.32 -12.73
N ARG A 378 -0.33 28.09 -12.25
CA ARG A 378 -0.34 27.73 -10.82
C ARG A 378 0.92 28.14 -10.03
N TYR A 379 2.05 28.31 -10.72
CA TYR A 379 3.36 28.60 -10.13
C TYR A 379 3.85 30.02 -10.45
N VAL A 380 2.99 30.89 -11.00
CA VAL A 380 3.38 32.22 -11.49
C VAL A 380 3.91 33.14 -10.39
N LEU A 381 3.51 32.90 -9.14
CA LEU A 381 3.93 33.67 -7.96
C LEU A 381 5.04 32.97 -7.14
N ASP A 382 5.59 31.83 -7.57
CA ASP A 382 6.52 31.03 -6.75
C ASP A 382 7.79 31.80 -6.35
N ALA A 383 8.33 32.62 -7.24
CA ALA A 383 9.51 33.44 -6.95
C ALA A 383 9.21 34.47 -5.84
N ALA A 384 8.11 35.22 -5.98
CA ALA A 384 7.66 36.19 -4.98
C ALA A 384 7.30 35.54 -3.65
N GLN A 385 6.58 34.41 -3.70
CA GLN A 385 6.22 33.64 -2.52
C GLN A 385 7.47 33.15 -1.77
N THR A 386 8.46 32.63 -2.48
CA THR A 386 9.73 32.15 -1.90
C THR A 386 10.53 33.31 -1.29
N HIS A 387 10.57 34.46 -1.96
CA HIS A 387 11.22 35.66 -1.45
C HIS A 387 10.60 36.08 -0.11
N ILE A 388 9.27 36.21 -0.05
CA ILE A 388 8.53 36.60 1.16
C ILE A 388 8.64 35.55 2.27
N TYR A 389 8.60 34.26 1.93
CA TYR A 389 8.85 33.19 2.89
C TYR A 389 10.25 33.30 3.51
N MET A 390 11.29 33.52 2.71
CA MET A 390 12.67 33.66 3.21
C MET A 390 12.85 34.94 4.02
N LEU A 391 12.17 36.03 3.66
CA LEU A 391 12.14 37.27 4.44
C LEU A 391 11.58 37.02 5.84
N MET A 392 10.37 36.45 5.93
CA MET A 392 9.74 36.13 7.22
C MET A 392 10.57 35.11 8.02
N LYS A 393 11.16 34.11 7.35
CA LYS A 393 12.01 33.09 8.00
C LYS A 393 13.25 33.70 8.65
N LYS A 394 13.91 34.65 7.98
CA LYS A 394 15.17 35.24 8.44
C LYS A 394 14.97 36.31 9.50
N ASP A 395 13.87 37.07 9.42
CA ASP A 395 13.63 38.21 10.31
C ASP A 395 12.47 37.94 11.30
N SER A 396 11.23 37.94 10.80
CA SER A 396 10.02 37.88 11.63
C SER A 396 9.94 36.64 12.52
N TYR A 397 10.35 35.47 12.03
CA TYR A 397 10.29 34.21 12.78
C TYR A 397 11.21 34.22 14.01
N GLY A 398 12.44 34.72 13.87
CA GLY A 398 13.38 34.83 14.98
C GLY A 398 12.90 35.80 16.07
N ARG A 399 12.22 36.88 15.67
CA ARG A 399 11.59 37.85 16.59
C ARG A 399 10.35 37.28 17.25
N TYR A 400 9.50 36.56 16.50
CA TYR A 400 8.33 35.86 17.02
C TYR A 400 8.71 34.90 18.16
N MET A 401 9.75 34.10 17.99
CA MET A 401 10.22 33.14 19.01
C MET A 401 10.66 33.81 20.33
N LYS A 402 11.04 35.09 20.29
CA LYS A 402 11.43 35.88 21.47
C LYS A 402 10.29 36.74 22.02
N SER A 403 9.20 36.86 21.27
CA SER A 403 8.09 37.77 21.57
C SER A 403 7.28 37.32 22.79
N PRO A 404 6.61 38.26 23.49
CA PRO A 404 5.64 37.92 24.53
C PRO A 404 4.52 37.00 24.02
N VAL A 405 4.11 37.16 22.74
CA VAL A 405 3.04 36.34 22.14
C VAL A 405 3.40 34.85 22.20
N PHE A 406 4.58 34.47 21.71
CA PHE A 406 5.02 33.08 21.74
C PHE A 406 5.23 32.56 23.17
N LYS A 407 5.86 33.37 24.04
CA LYS A 407 6.12 32.99 25.45
C LYS A 407 4.82 32.75 26.21
N ASP A 408 3.82 33.61 26.04
CA ASP A 408 2.49 33.46 26.66
C ASP A 408 1.79 32.20 26.13
N THR A 409 1.86 31.94 24.83
CA THR A 409 1.29 30.72 24.23
C THR A 409 1.97 29.46 24.76
N LEU A 410 3.30 29.46 24.88
CA LEU A 410 4.06 28.33 25.43
C LEU A 410 3.76 28.11 26.93
N GLN A 411 3.60 29.19 27.70
CA GLN A 411 3.26 29.11 29.12
C GLN A 411 1.84 28.55 29.35
N LYS A 412 0.89 28.91 28.50
CA LYS A 412 -0.50 28.44 28.56
C LYS A 412 -0.72 27.07 27.91
N ALA A 413 0.29 26.54 27.21
CA ALA A 413 0.15 25.30 26.47
C ALA A 413 -0.10 24.10 27.41
N MET A 414 -1.05 23.26 27.04
CA MET A 414 -1.44 22.11 27.86
C MET A 414 -0.36 21.03 27.84
N SER A 415 -0.03 20.46 29.00
CA SER A 415 0.79 19.25 29.09
C SER A 415 -0.09 18.12 29.62
N PRO A 416 -0.69 17.29 28.75
CA PRO A 416 -1.56 16.22 29.18
C PRO A 416 -0.79 15.21 30.03
N GLU A 417 -1.39 14.75 31.13
CA GLU A 417 -0.81 13.68 31.93
C GLU A 417 -0.92 12.33 31.21
N GLU A 418 0.02 11.44 31.50
CA GLU A 418 -0.02 10.07 30.97
C GLU A 418 -1.19 9.31 31.59
N HIS A 419 -2.05 8.74 30.74
CA HIS A 419 -3.09 7.85 31.20
C HIS A 419 -2.55 6.43 31.29
N LYS A 420 -2.53 5.86 32.51
CA LYS A 420 -2.06 4.50 32.74
C LYS A 420 -3.19 3.49 32.59
N PHE A 421 -3.21 2.81 31.44
CA PHE A 421 -4.10 1.66 31.21
C PHE A 421 -3.50 0.38 31.81
N SER A 422 -4.32 -0.49 32.39
CA SER A 422 -3.87 -1.80 32.83
C SER A 422 -3.71 -2.76 31.63
N ASP A 423 -2.80 -3.73 31.73
CA ASP A 423 -2.60 -4.74 30.67
C ASP A 423 -3.91 -5.47 30.31
N SER A 424 -4.74 -5.74 31.32
CA SER A 424 -6.06 -6.35 31.13
C SER A 424 -7.01 -5.48 30.29
N GLN A 425 -6.97 -4.15 30.43
CA GLN A 425 -7.77 -3.24 29.61
C GLN A 425 -7.26 -3.22 28.18
N LEU A 426 -5.95 -3.17 27.99
CA LEU A 426 -5.32 -3.18 26.65
C LEU A 426 -5.63 -4.48 25.90
N GLU A 427 -5.58 -5.63 26.58
CA GLU A 427 -5.98 -6.91 26.00
C GLU A 427 -7.45 -6.95 25.60
N GLN A 428 -8.34 -6.43 26.44
CA GLN A 428 -9.77 -6.36 26.13
C GLN A 428 -10.03 -5.46 24.91
N ASN A 429 -9.34 -4.33 24.83
CA ASN A 429 -9.41 -3.42 23.67
C ASN A 429 -8.93 -4.13 22.41
N ALA A 430 -7.76 -4.79 22.47
CA ALA A 430 -7.23 -5.57 21.35
C ALA A 430 -8.21 -6.66 20.87
N LYS A 431 -8.92 -7.34 21.78
CA LYS A 431 -9.95 -8.34 21.44
C LYS A 431 -11.19 -7.73 20.78
N LYS A 432 -11.53 -6.48 21.10
CA LYS A 432 -12.67 -5.76 20.52
C LYS A 432 -12.35 -5.12 19.17
N ARG A 433 -11.07 -4.95 18.82
CA ARG A 433 -10.66 -4.42 17.52
C ARG A 433 -11.18 -5.30 16.40
N ARG A 434 -11.92 -4.69 15.48
CA ARG A 434 -12.32 -5.30 14.22
C ARG A 434 -11.67 -4.53 13.08
N PRO A 435 -11.29 -5.21 11.98
CA PRO A 435 -10.90 -4.51 10.77
C PRO A 435 -11.96 -3.46 10.41
N SER A 436 -11.51 -2.28 10.02
CA SER A 436 -12.43 -1.25 9.53
C SER A 436 -13.24 -1.80 8.35
N LEU A 437 -14.50 -1.38 8.26
CA LEU A 437 -15.32 -1.70 7.09
C LEU A 437 -14.60 -1.21 5.83
N SER A 438 -14.71 -1.98 4.75
CA SER A 438 -14.12 -1.61 3.47
C SER A 438 -14.52 -0.17 3.09
N PRO A 439 -13.59 0.67 2.58
CA PRO A 439 -13.90 2.04 2.14
C PRO A 439 -15.02 2.12 1.09
N ILE A 440 -15.33 1.02 0.41
CA ILE A 440 -16.47 0.91 -0.50
C ILE A 440 -17.79 0.93 0.28
N VAL A 441 -17.87 0.15 1.37
CA VAL A 441 -19.04 0.08 2.25
C VAL A 441 -19.27 1.42 2.94
N LEU A 442 -18.19 2.06 3.43
CA LEU A 442 -18.28 3.38 4.05
C LEU A 442 -18.81 4.44 3.07
N ARG A 443 -18.34 4.44 1.82
CA ARG A 443 -18.85 5.35 0.78
C ARG A 443 -20.31 5.11 0.43
N GLN A 444 -20.74 3.85 0.36
CA GLN A 444 -22.15 3.51 0.15
C GLN A 444 -23.01 4.03 1.29
N GLN A 445 -22.58 3.83 2.54
CA GLN A 445 -23.28 4.35 3.72
C GLN A 445 -23.32 5.88 3.75
N GLU A 446 -22.23 6.58 3.41
CA GLU A 446 -22.23 8.05 3.30
C GLU A 446 -23.18 8.56 2.20
N GLN A 447 -23.22 7.88 1.05
CA GLN A 447 -24.14 8.23 -0.03
C GLN A 447 -25.59 8.00 0.38
N GLU A 448 -25.89 6.89 1.05
CA GLU A 448 -27.20 6.62 1.62
C GLU A 448 -27.59 7.64 2.70
N GLN A 449 -26.66 8.03 3.57
CA GLN A 449 -26.90 9.07 4.58
C GLN A 449 -27.15 10.43 3.93
N LYS A 450 -26.37 10.82 2.92
CA LYS A 450 -26.59 12.05 2.15
C LYS A 450 -27.93 12.02 1.42
N ALA A 451 -28.31 10.88 0.84
CA ALA A 451 -29.61 10.70 0.20
C ALA A 451 -30.76 10.79 1.21
N LYS A 452 -30.61 10.21 2.40
CA LYS A 452 -31.57 10.32 3.51
C LYS A 452 -31.68 11.75 4.04
N MET A 453 -30.57 12.46 4.20
CA MET A 453 -30.56 13.87 4.62
C MET A 453 -31.21 14.77 3.56
N ALA A 454 -30.95 14.52 2.27
CA ALA A 454 -31.59 15.22 1.17
C ALA A 454 -33.10 14.92 1.08
N ALA A 455 -33.52 13.69 1.39
CA ALA A 455 -34.93 13.29 1.44
C ALA A 455 -35.67 13.83 2.67
N ASN A 456 -34.97 14.08 3.78
CA ASN A 456 -35.53 14.68 5.00
C ASN A 456 -35.62 16.22 4.95
N VAL A 457 -35.19 16.87 3.86
CA VAL A 457 -35.52 18.29 3.64
C VAL A 457 -36.99 18.35 3.27
N ASP A 458 -37.80 18.67 4.27
CA ASP A 458 -39.26 18.68 4.23
C ASP A 458 -39.81 19.65 3.15
N ILE A 459 -40.16 19.09 1.98
CA ILE A 459 -40.74 19.80 0.84
C ILE A 459 -42.07 20.46 1.22
N THR A 460 -42.73 20.03 2.29
CA THR A 460 -44.00 20.63 2.72
C THR A 460 -43.83 22.05 3.28
N GLN A 461 -42.71 22.39 3.93
CA GLN A 461 -42.47 23.76 4.41
C GLN A 461 -42.15 24.75 3.27
N VAL A 462 -41.47 24.29 2.20
CA VAL A 462 -41.15 25.13 1.04
C VAL A 462 -42.39 25.41 0.19
N MET A 463 -43.25 24.39 -0.01
CA MET A 463 -44.51 24.54 -0.75
C MET A 463 -45.55 25.41 -0.02
N THR A 464 -45.55 25.39 1.32
CA THR A 464 -46.47 26.24 2.11
C THR A 464 -46.05 27.72 2.10
N LYS A 465 -44.74 28.03 1.98
CA LYS A 465 -44.26 29.41 1.80
C LYS A 465 -44.54 29.95 0.40
N LEU A 466 -44.44 29.11 -0.64
CA LEU A 466 -44.78 29.50 -2.02
C LEU A 466 -46.30 29.71 -2.22
N SER A 467 -47.16 28.93 -1.56
CA SER A 467 -48.62 29.12 -1.69
C SER A 467 -49.16 30.35 -0.95
N LYS A 468 -48.47 30.81 0.11
CA LYS A 468 -48.82 32.06 0.81
C LYS A 468 -48.40 33.32 0.07
N GLN A 469 -47.24 33.33 -0.62
CA GLN A 469 -46.82 34.47 -1.45
C GLN A 469 -47.66 34.64 -2.73
N GLY A 470 -48.32 33.60 -3.22
CA GLY A 470 -49.21 33.68 -4.39
C GLY A 470 -50.62 34.22 -4.11
N ARG A 471 -51.03 34.40 -2.84
CA ARG A 471 -52.39 34.84 -2.48
C ARG A 471 -52.52 36.31 -2.07
N GLU A 472 -51.41 37.02 -1.83
CA GLU A 472 -51.43 38.45 -1.46
C GLU A 472 -51.25 39.40 -2.66
N GLY A 473 -50.98 38.89 -3.87
CA GLY A 473 -50.80 39.70 -5.08
C GLY A 473 -52.04 39.92 -5.94
N GLY A 474 -53.24 39.60 -5.45
CA GLY A 474 -54.45 39.60 -6.27
C GLY A 474 -55.71 39.91 -5.49
N LYS A 475 -55.87 41.15 -5.04
CA LYS A 475 -57.16 41.83 -4.86
C LYS A 475 -56.90 43.33 -4.63
N SER A 476 -57.39 44.10 -5.60
CA SER A 476 -57.73 45.54 -5.67
C SER A 476 -57.16 46.53 -4.66
#